data_AF-A0A4D5S5E5-F1
#
_entry.id   AF-A0A4D5S5E5-F1
#
_cell.length_a   1.000
_cell.length_b   1.000
_cell.length_c   1.000
_cell.angle_alpha   90.00
_cell.angle_beta   90.00
_cell.angle_gamma   90.00
#
_symmetry.space_group_name_H-M   'P 1'
#
loop_
_entity.id
_entity.type
_entity.pdbx_description
1 polymer ?
#
loop_
_entity_poly.entity_id
_entity_poly.type
_entity_poly.pdbx_seq_one_letter_code
_entity_poly.pdbx_strand_id
1 'polypeptide(L)'
;LYHQIDRRYQKCHYRNGTERPSCVAAYFLVRRLADTALTFLEARQHPFQWLGISVRQEKQCFSTEGCWGSAVAAAFERKCDVVARGFSGYNSRMCKHVLPRVLGPEDASTVAAFVLCLGANDSSSLVEGGNPVVPLDEYVQNMEEMLSHVRMCGIPYDKVILITPPPADQKAWAVHCKEVGQPLRYRSLDCTAKYAEACKELGSLRHHAVVDAFSAFLKEQKWENLLVDGLHFSRAGVGKLTELLIPHLEKAAGQLPSLFPNWRDVDPNRPELSLRAWAPGD
;
A
#
# COMPACT_ATOMS: atom_id res chain seq x y z
N LEU A 1 -9.50 25.67 -29.49
CA LEU A 1 -10.41 24.65 -28.91
C LEU A 1 -10.14 24.54 -27.40
N TYR A 2 -10.25 25.66 -26.69
CA TYR A 2 -9.84 25.80 -25.29
C TYR A 2 -10.90 26.64 -24.58
N HIS A 3 -12.14 26.15 -24.55
CA HIS A 3 -13.23 26.67 -23.73
C HIS A 3 -14.41 25.70 -23.84
N GLN A 4 -15.08 25.47 -22.71
CA GLN A 4 -16.22 24.58 -22.48
C GLN A 4 -15.87 23.14 -22.09
N ILE A 5 -15.38 22.97 -20.87
CA ILE A 5 -15.72 21.79 -20.07
C ILE A 5 -16.56 22.26 -18.88
N ASP A 6 -17.78 21.72 -18.88
CA ASP A 6 -18.95 21.80 -18.02
C ASP A 6 -18.76 22.39 -16.59
N ARG A 7 -19.52 23.45 -16.30
CA ARG A 7 -19.74 24.07 -14.98
C ARG A 7 -20.72 23.21 -14.15
N ARG A 8 -20.35 21.98 -13.80
CA ARG A 8 -21.15 21.13 -12.90
C ARG A 8 -20.39 20.53 -11.70
N TYR A 9 -19.25 21.13 -11.34
CA TYR A 9 -18.57 20.87 -10.07
C TYR A 9 -18.37 22.17 -9.29
N GLN A 10 -19.47 22.75 -8.82
CA GLN A 10 -19.42 23.74 -7.75
C GLN A 10 -20.61 23.53 -6.82
N LYS A 11 -20.27 23.07 -5.61
CA LYS A 11 -20.97 23.17 -4.31
C LYS A 11 -21.11 21.83 -3.59
N CYS A 12 -19.98 21.29 -3.14
CA CYS A 12 -19.94 20.81 -1.76
C CYS A 12 -19.37 21.95 -0.92
N HIS A 13 -20.23 22.63 -0.19
CA HIS A 13 -19.83 23.65 0.77
C HIS A 13 -18.96 23.00 1.85
N TYR A 14 -17.66 23.29 1.82
CA TYR A 14 -16.74 23.04 2.91
C TYR A 14 -17.03 24.04 4.02
N ARG A 15 -17.75 23.60 5.07
CA ARG A 15 -17.77 24.31 6.35
C ARG A 15 -16.62 23.80 7.19
N ASN A 16 -15.69 24.71 7.47
CA ASN A 16 -14.60 24.66 8.45
C ASN A 16 -13.39 23.83 8.01
N GLY A 17 -12.34 24.55 7.55
CA GLY A 17 -11.04 24.04 7.16
C GLY A 17 -10.20 23.49 8.32
N THR A 18 -10.72 22.51 9.05
CA THR A 18 -9.92 21.66 9.93
C THR A 18 -9.61 20.36 9.20
N GLU A 19 -8.36 20.24 8.77
CA GLU A 19 -7.85 19.03 8.16
C GLU A 19 -7.88 17.86 9.16
N ARG A 20 -8.57 16.77 8.82
CA ARG A 20 -8.74 15.60 9.70
C ARG A 20 -7.77 14.45 9.31
N PRO A 21 -7.09 13.78 10.25
CA PRO A 21 -6.26 12.58 10.00
C PRO A 21 -7.08 11.28 10.17
N SER A 22 -6.65 10.13 9.60
CA SER A 22 -6.91 8.77 10.15
C SER A 22 -6.57 7.54 9.25
N CYS A 23 -5.52 6.81 9.65
CA CYS A 23 -5.30 5.36 9.86
C CYS A 23 -5.35 4.26 8.74
N VAL A 24 -4.34 3.38 8.71
CA VAL A 24 -3.86 2.57 7.56
C VAL A 24 -4.61 1.26 7.24
N ALA A 25 -4.80 0.99 5.94
CA ALA A 25 -5.12 -0.33 5.37
C ALA A 25 -4.67 -0.46 3.91
N ALA A 26 -3.98 -1.58 3.56
CA ALA A 26 -3.21 -1.66 2.33
C ALA A 26 -3.09 -2.99 1.56
N TYR A 27 -3.36 -2.96 0.24
CA TYR A 27 -3.04 -3.97 -0.79
C TYR A 27 -2.26 -3.43 -2.01
N PHE A 28 -0.97 -3.70 -2.16
CA PHE A 28 -0.20 -3.28 -3.33
C PHE A 28 -0.12 -4.37 -4.38
N LEU A 29 0.00 -3.92 -5.62
CA LEU A 29 0.30 -4.76 -6.77
C LEU A 29 1.48 -4.13 -7.51
N VAL A 30 2.57 -4.86 -7.62
CA VAL A 30 3.65 -4.51 -8.56
C VAL A 30 3.28 -5.18 -9.87
N ARG A 31 3.01 -4.43 -10.95
CA ARG A 31 2.67 -5.00 -12.25
C ARG A 31 3.86 -4.95 -13.22
N ARG A 32 4.13 -6.08 -13.88
CA ARG A 32 4.84 -6.17 -15.15
C ARG A 32 4.00 -5.46 -16.21
N LEU A 33 4.61 -4.49 -16.88
CA LEU A 33 4.01 -3.88 -18.05
C LEU A 33 4.05 -4.90 -19.20
N ALA A 34 2.88 -5.25 -19.73
CA ALA A 34 2.77 -6.10 -20.91
C ALA A 34 2.77 -5.24 -22.19
N ASP A 35 3.47 -5.75 -23.21
CA ASP A 35 3.67 -5.43 -24.66
C ASP A 35 2.97 -4.27 -25.41
N THR A 36 2.18 -3.41 -24.78
CA THR A 36 1.66 -2.20 -25.43
C THR A 36 2.48 -0.98 -25.05
N ALA A 37 3.42 -0.65 -25.93
CA ALA A 37 4.05 0.65 -26.01
C ALA A 37 3.01 1.78 -26.06
N LEU A 38 3.34 2.91 -25.43
CA LEU A 38 2.67 4.22 -25.52
C LEU A 38 1.24 4.29 -24.95
N THR A 39 1.12 4.42 -23.63
CA THR A 39 -0.05 5.08 -23.04
C THR A 39 0.18 6.59 -23.00
N PHE A 40 -0.12 7.26 -24.12
CA PHE A 40 -0.54 8.66 -24.04
C PHE A 40 -1.77 8.73 -23.12
N LEU A 41 -1.89 9.82 -22.36
CA LEU A 41 -3.09 10.20 -21.60
C LEU A 41 -4.33 10.18 -22.51
N GLU A 42 -4.97 9.02 -22.64
CA GLU A 42 -6.27 8.87 -23.27
C GLU A 42 -7.28 8.59 -22.15
N ALA A 43 -7.98 9.66 -21.75
CA ALA A 43 -9.16 9.59 -20.90
C ALA A 43 -10.28 8.85 -21.66
N ARG A 44 -10.23 7.51 -21.69
CA ARG A 44 -11.36 6.70 -22.11
C ARG A 44 -12.31 6.51 -20.93
N GLN A 45 -13.55 6.90 -21.18
CA GLN A 45 -14.67 6.80 -20.25
C GLN A 45 -15.08 5.34 -20.02
N HIS A 46 -14.33 4.57 -19.23
CA HIS A 46 -14.82 3.39 -18.50
C HIS A 46 -14.00 3.21 -17.21
N PRO A 47 -14.62 2.79 -16.09
CA PRO A 47 -14.20 3.26 -14.77
C PRO A 47 -13.14 2.36 -14.10
N PHE A 48 -12.05 3.00 -13.66
CA PHE A 48 -11.08 2.58 -12.63
C PHE A 48 -9.99 1.53 -12.95
N GLN A 49 -8.87 2.01 -13.49
CA GLN A 49 -7.50 1.54 -13.16
C GLN A 49 -6.70 2.79 -12.79
N TRP A 50 -6.17 2.90 -11.55
CA TRP A 50 -4.74 3.03 -11.20
C TRP A 50 -4.64 3.73 -9.82
N LEU A 51 -3.55 3.48 -9.08
CA LEU A 51 -3.04 4.13 -7.84
C LEU A 51 -3.81 4.15 -6.48
N GLY A 52 -3.01 4.13 -5.40
CA GLY A 52 -3.28 4.55 -4.01
C GLY A 52 -3.21 3.55 -2.83
N ILE A 53 -2.27 3.65 -1.86
CA ILE A 53 -2.39 3.22 -0.43
C ILE A 53 -1.44 3.94 0.53
N SER A 54 -1.82 4.47 1.69
CA SER A 54 -3.06 4.56 2.46
C SER A 54 -3.03 5.90 3.21
N VAL A 55 -4.20 6.42 3.57
CA VAL A 55 -4.45 7.54 4.51
C VAL A 55 -3.96 8.91 4.10
N ARG A 56 -4.93 9.80 3.90
CA ARG A 56 -4.85 11.03 3.09
C ARG A 56 -4.33 10.76 1.68
N GLN A 57 -5.31 10.52 0.82
CA GLN A 57 -5.45 11.22 -0.47
C GLN A 57 -4.10 11.50 -1.13
N GLU A 58 -3.54 10.49 -1.78
CA GLU A 58 -2.32 10.55 -2.61
C GLU A 58 -1.00 10.86 -1.84
N LYS A 59 -1.01 11.73 -0.82
CA LYS A 59 0.16 12.32 -0.15
C LYS A 59 0.95 11.42 0.81
N GLN A 60 0.47 10.23 1.19
CA GLN A 60 1.26 9.32 2.06
C GLN A 60 1.75 8.04 1.36
N CYS A 61 1.24 7.74 0.16
CA CYS A 61 1.80 6.72 -0.72
C CYS A 61 2.85 7.33 -1.65
N PHE A 62 2.48 8.48 -2.23
CA PHE A 62 3.26 9.22 -3.20
C PHE A 62 3.30 10.69 -2.76
N SER A 63 4.44 11.11 -2.22
CA SER A 63 4.69 12.53 -2.00
C SER A 63 6.11 12.91 -2.35
N THR A 64 6.28 14.21 -2.52
CA THR A 64 7.58 14.87 -2.67
C THR A 64 8.43 14.77 -1.40
N GLU A 65 7.85 14.39 -0.25
CA GLU A 65 8.55 14.33 1.03
C GLU A 65 9.07 12.93 1.40
N GLY A 66 8.84 11.93 0.54
CA GLY A 66 9.35 10.58 0.72
C GLY A 66 8.35 9.67 1.43
N CYS A 67 7.48 9.06 0.63
CA CYS A 67 6.57 8.01 1.06
C CYS A 67 7.06 6.65 0.58
N TRP A 68 6.66 5.58 1.25
CA TRP A 68 7.19 4.25 0.94
C TRP A 68 6.77 3.76 -0.46
N GLY A 69 5.60 4.17 -0.97
CA GLY A 69 5.21 3.92 -2.35
C GLY A 69 6.13 4.63 -3.35
N SER A 70 6.52 5.89 -3.11
CA SER A 70 7.55 6.59 -3.89
C SER A 70 8.90 5.88 -3.84
N ALA A 71 9.31 5.40 -2.66
CA ALA A 71 10.58 4.70 -2.49
C ALA A 71 10.59 3.35 -3.22
N VAL A 72 9.50 2.60 -3.16
CA VAL A 72 9.33 1.36 -3.94
C VAL A 72 9.30 1.68 -5.44
N ALA A 73 8.59 2.73 -5.87
CA ALA A 73 8.56 3.12 -7.28
C ALA A 73 9.95 3.52 -7.80
N ALA A 74 10.76 4.19 -6.97
CA ALA A 74 12.15 4.50 -7.29
C ALA A 74 13.01 3.23 -7.37
N ALA A 75 12.84 2.27 -6.46
CA ALA A 75 13.59 1.01 -6.47
C ALA A 75 13.26 0.12 -7.71
N PHE A 76 12.04 0.21 -8.21
CA PHE A 76 11.55 -0.53 -9.37
C PHE A 76 11.38 0.36 -10.62
N GLU A 77 12.05 1.51 -10.66
CA GLU A 77 11.99 2.45 -11.77
C GLU A 77 12.36 1.74 -13.08
N ARG A 78 11.55 1.97 -14.12
CA ARG A 78 11.66 1.32 -15.43
C ARG A 78 11.66 -0.21 -15.35
N LYS A 79 11.08 -0.83 -14.33
CA LYS A 79 10.93 -2.29 -14.24
C LYS A 79 9.48 -2.72 -14.05
N CYS A 80 8.76 -2.02 -13.18
CA CYS A 80 7.38 -2.32 -12.87
C CYS A 80 6.60 -1.06 -12.48
N ASP A 81 5.29 -1.12 -12.62
CA ASP A 81 4.39 -0.14 -12.05
C ASP A 81 4.08 -0.48 -10.60
N VAL A 82 4.04 0.55 -9.76
CA VAL A 82 3.56 0.45 -8.38
C VAL A 82 2.10 0.86 -8.33
N VAL A 83 1.21 -0.14 -8.23
CA VAL A 83 -0.23 0.08 -8.06
C VAL A 83 -0.59 -0.06 -6.61
N ALA A 84 -1.32 0.92 -6.13
CA ALA A 84 -1.64 1.03 -4.74
C ALA A 84 -3.20 0.96 -4.63
N ARG A 85 -3.77 0.13 -3.72
CA ARG A 85 -5.23 0.06 -3.39
C ARG A 85 -5.56 0.13 -1.89
N GLY A 86 -5.95 1.32 -1.41
CA GLY A 86 -5.70 1.65 -0.03
C GLY A 86 -6.49 2.78 0.56
N PHE A 87 -7.06 2.52 1.72
CA PHE A 87 -8.25 3.24 2.15
C PHE A 87 -8.14 3.68 3.61
N SER A 88 -8.14 5.00 3.79
CA SER A 88 -8.06 5.65 5.10
C SER A 88 -9.19 5.17 6.02
N GLY A 89 -8.85 4.73 7.23
CA GLY A 89 -9.77 4.23 8.25
C GLY A 89 -10.29 2.81 8.03
N TYR A 90 -9.93 2.13 6.95
CA TYR A 90 -10.45 0.79 6.67
C TYR A 90 -9.78 -0.25 7.57
N ASN A 91 -10.51 -1.31 7.89
CA ASN A 91 -10.04 -2.49 8.61
C ASN A 91 -10.28 -3.74 7.74
N SER A 92 -9.86 -4.91 8.22
CA SER A 92 -10.00 -6.17 7.47
C SER A 92 -11.46 -6.50 7.12
N ARG A 93 -12.41 -6.20 8.02
CA ARG A 93 -13.86 -6.41 7.82
C ARG A 93 -14.37 -5.66 6.59
N MET A 94 -13.88 -4.44 6.36
CA MET A 94 -14.24 -3.65 5.18
C MET A 94 -13.46 -4.11 3.95
N CYS A 95 -12.14 -4.29 4.10
CA CYS A 95 -11.24 -4.59 3.00
C CYS A 95 -11.57 -5.90 2.27
N LYS A 96 -12.12 -6.90 2.96
CA LYS A 96 -12.51 -8.18 2.32
C LYS A 96 -13.58 -8.05 1.26
N HIS A 97 -14.40 -7.00 1.35
CA HIS A 97 -15.42 -6.69 0.35
C HIS A 97 -14.89 -5.78 -0.76
N VAL A 98 -13.79 -5.05 -0.50
CA VAL A 98 -13.16 -4.17 -1.50
C VAL A 98 -12.24 -4.95 -2.42
N LEU A 99 -11.45 -5.88 -1.87
CA LEU A 99 -10.41 -6.60 -2.61
C LEU A 99 -10.95 -7.29 -3.88
N PRO A 100 -12.09 -8.01 -3.86
CA PRO A 100 -12.65 -8.62 -5.07
C PRO A 100 -13.11 -7.64 -6.15
N ARG A 101 -13.28 -6.36 -5.82
CA ARG A 101 -13.70 -5.32 -6.77
C ARG A 101 -12.52 -4.62 -7.45
N VAL A 102 -11.30 -4.82 -6.94
CA VAL A 102 -10.10 -4.12 -7.41
C VAL A 102 -8.97 -5.06 -7.83
N LEU A 103 -9.15 -6.37 -7.62
CA LEU A 103 -8.26 -7.42 -8.06
C LEU A 103 -9.07 -8.57 -8.67
N GLY A 104 -8.94 -8.74 -9.99
CA GLY A 104 -9.54 -9.83 -10.76
C GLY A 104 -8.49 -10.78 -11.37
N PRO A 105 -8.91 -11.95 -11.91
CA PRO A 105 -8.01 -12.89 -12.58
C PRO A 105 -7.20 -12.29 -13.74
N GLU A 106 -7.77 -11.31 -14.44
CA GLU A 106 -7.13 -10.55 -15.51
C GLU A 106 -5.87 -9.79 -15.07
N ASP A 107 -5.78 -9.50 -13.77
CA ASP A 107 -4.66 -8.75 -13.21
C ASP A 107 -3.46 -9.67 -12.91
N ALA A 108 -3.72 -10.92 -12.52
CA ALA A 108 -2.75 -11.82 -11.91
C ALA A 108 -1.53 -12.12 -12.80
N SER A 109 -1.72 -12.25 -14.11
CA SER A 109 -0.66 -12.52 -15.08
C SER A 109 0.42 -11.44 -15.09
N THR A 110 0.05 -10.20 -14.74
CA THR A 110 0.97 -9.07 -14.69
C THR A 110 1.60 -8.89 -13.31
N VAL A 111 1.22 -9.62 -12.27
CA VAL A 111 1.68 -9.33 -10.91
C VAL A 111 3.09 -9.86 -10.67
N ALA A 112 4.03 -8.95 -10.36
CA ALA A 112 5.37 -9.26 -9.88
C ALA A 112 5.38 -9.47 -8.35
N ALA A 113 4.63 -8.68 -7.59
CA ALA A 113 4.49 -8.84 -6.14
C ALA A 113 3.15 -8.27 -5.66
N PHE A 114 2.60 -8.86 -4.60
CA PHE A 114 1.39 -8.40 -3.92
C PHE A 114 1.69 -8.17 -2.44
N VAL A 115 1.38 -6.98 -1.91
CA VAL A 115 1.69 -6.65 -0.51
C VAL A 115 0.41 -6.35 0.26
N LEU A 116 0.22 -6.98 1.41
CA LEU A 116 -0.93 -6.78 2.28
C LEU A 116 -0.49 -6.25 3.66
N CYS A 117 -0.94 -5.06 4.04
CA CYS A 117 -0.73 -4.45 5.37
C CYS A 117 -2.07 -4.04 5.99
N LEU A 118 -2.53 -4.81 6.97
CA LEU A 118 -3.76 -4.58 7.75
C LEU A 118 -3.51 -4.94 9.21
N GLY A 119 -4.41 -4.51 10.10
CA GLY A 119 -4.35 -4.84 11.52
C GLY A 119 -4.28 -3.62 12.42
N ALA A 120 -3.76 -2.48 11.92
CA ALA A 120 -3.65 -1.28 12.73
C ALA A 120 -5.04 -0.78 13.17
N ASN A 121 -6.01 -0.69 12.25
CA ASN A 121 -7.37 -0.28 12.60
C ASN A 121 -8.16 -1.37 13.33
N ASP A 122 -7.91 -2.63 12.97
CA ASP A 122 -8.51 -3.81 13.57
C ASP A 122 -8.21 -3.88 15.07
N SER A 123 -6.94 -3.67 15.46
CA SER A 123 -6.45 -3.74 16.85
C SER A 123 -6.83 -2.53 17.71
N SER A 124 -7.41 -1.49 17.12
CA SER A 124 -7.87 -0.30 17.86
C SER A 124 -9.14 -0.58 18.65
N SER A 125 -9.47 0.24 19.64
CA SER A 125 -10.67 0.12 20.47
C SER A 125 -11.33 1.49 20.67
N LEU A 126 -12.59 1.49 21.09
CA LEU A 126 -13.33 2.73 21.39
C LEU A 126 -12.86 3.41 22.68
N VAL A 127 -12.36 2.61 23.63
CA VAL A 127 -11.96 3.04 24.97
C VAL A 127 -10.72 2.25 25.38
N GLU A 128 -9.93 2.80 26.30
CA GLU A 128 -8.80 2.09 26.90
C GLU A 128 -9.23 0.77 27.54
N GLY A 129 -8.51 -0.31 27.25
CA GLY A 129 -8.86 -1.66 27.70
C GLY A 129 -10.13 -2.25 27.07
N GLY A 130 -10.76 -1.53 26.13
CA GLY A 130 -11.94 -2.01 25.41
C GLY A 130 -11.62 -3.10 24.38
N ASN A 131 -12.69 -3.73 23.88
CA ASN A 131 -12.55 -4.72 22.80
C ASN A 131 -12.02 -4.07 21.52
N PRO A 132 -11.20 -4.81 20.74
CA PRO A 132 -10.77 -4.34 19.44
C PRO A 132 -11.95 -4.17 18.48
N VAL A 133 -11.82 -3.23 17.54
CA VAL A 133 -12.84 -2.87 16.55
C VAL A 133 -13.16 -4.05 15.62
N VAL A 134 -12.15 -4.86 15.32
CA VAL A 134 -12.31 -6.17 14.67
C VAL A 134 -11.70 -7.22 15.58
N PRO A 135 -12.48 -8.12 16.20
CA PRO A 135 -11.95 -9.23 17.01
C PRO A 135 -10.84 -10.01 16.30
N LEU A 136 -9.89 -10.56 17.07
CA LEU A 136 -8.67 -11.17 16.52
C LEU A 136 -8.97 -12.38 15.62
N ASP A 137 -9.92 -13.22 16.04
CA ASP A 137 -10.43 -14.35 15.27
C ASP A 137 -11.06 -13.90 13.94
N GLU A 138 -11.86 -12.83 13.98
CA GLU A 138 -12.44 -12.24 12.77
C GLU A 138 -11.36 -11.64 11.86
N TYR A 139 -10.34 -10.98 12.41
CA TYR A 139 -9.20 -10.47 11.63
C TYR A 139 -8.48 -11.59 10.89
N VAL A 140 -8.17 -12.69 11.58
CA VAL A 140 -7.51 -13.87 10.97
C VAL A 140 -8.39 -14.44 9.86
N GLN A 141 -9.69 -14.62 10.10
CA GLN A 141 -10.63 -15.11 9.09
C GLN A 141 -10.71 -14.17 7.87
N ASN A 142 -10.80 -12.86 8.10
CA ASN A 142 -10.85 -11.89 7.02
C ASN A 142 -9.57 -11.94 6.18
N MET A 143 -8.39 -12.02 6.82
CA MET A 143 -7.11 -12.14 6.13
C MET A 143 -7.00 -13.43 5.31
N GLU A 144 -7.43 -14.56 5.87
CA GLU A 144 -7.56 -15.87 5.18
C GLU A 144 -8.46 -15.77 3.93
N GLU A 145 -9.64 -15.16 4.05
CA GLU A 145 -10.58 -14.95 2.94
C GLU A 145 -9.93 -14.13 1.81
N MET A 146 -9.24 -13.05 2.18
CA MET A 146 -8.58 -12.16 1.23
C MET A 146 -7.39 -12.82 0.53
N LEU A 147 -6.57 -13.58 1.25
CA LEU A 147 -5.46 -14.36 0.67
C LEU A 147 -5.97 -15.49 -0.23
N SER A 148 -7.09 -16.11 0.15
CA SER A 148 -7.76 -17.10 -0.70
C SER A 148 -8.23 -16.48 -2.01
N HIS A 149 -8.79 -15.27 -1.98
CA HIS A 149 -9.16 -14.51 -3.18
C HIS A 149 -7.96 -14.20 -4.08
N VAL A 150 -6.87 -13.69 -3.51
CA VAL A 150 -5.60 -13.41 -4.22
C VAL A 150 -5.10 -14.66 -4.97
N ARG A 151 -5.14 -15.81 -4.30
CA ARG A 151 -4.77 -17.09 -4.90
C ARG A 151 -5.75 -17.50 -6.01
N MET A 152 -7.06 -17.32 -5.82
CA MET A 152 -8.07 -17.62 -6.85
C MET A 152 -7.92 -16.75 -8.09
N CYS A 153 -7.45 -15.50 -7.96
CA CYS A 153 -7.09 -14.67 -9.10
C CYS A 153 -5.88 -15.23 -9.87
N GLY A 154 -5.05 -16.07 -9.26
CA GLY A 154 -3.89 -16.69 -9.89
C GLY A 154 -2.55 -16.08 -9.46
N ILE A 155 -2.51 -15.30 -8.38
CA ILE A 155 -1.25 -14.79 -7.82
C ILE A 155 -0.60 -15.92 -6.98
N PRO A 156 0.65 -16.34 -7.31
CA PRO A 156 1.38 -17.34 -6.55
C PRO A 156 1.70 -16.95 -5.10
N TYR A 157 1.83 -17.94 -4.22
CA TYR A 157 2.10 -17.75 -2.78
C TYR A 157 3.39 -16.97 -2.50
N ASP A 158 4.45 -17.23 -3.26
CA ASP A 158 5.78 -16.62 -3.15
C ASP A 158 5.82 -15.17 -3.64
N LYS A 159 4.79 -14.72 -4.35
CA LYS A 159 4.61 -13.31 -4.73
C LYS A 159 3.84 -12.49 -3.71
N VAL A 160 3.26 -13.12 -2.69
CA VAL A 160 2.47 -12.45 -1.65
C VAL A 160 3.34 -12.16 -0.43
N ILE A 161 3.31 -10.91 0.00
CA ILE A 161 4.05 -10.38 1.14
C ILE A 161 3.04 -9.78 2.12
N LEU A 162 3.08 -10.22 3.36
CA LEU A 162 2.34 -9.61 4.46
C LEU A 162 3.23 -8.62 5.20
N ILE A 163 2.66 -7.51 5.65
CA ILE A 163 3.31 -6.60 6.59
C ILE A 163 2.48 -6.60 7.86
N THR A 164 3.12 -6.88 8.99
CA THR A 164 2.46 -6.80 10.30
C THR A 164 2.05 -5.35 10.61
N PRO A 165 0.94 -5.10 11.33
CA PRO A 165 0.65 -3.75 11.79
C PRO A 165 1.81 -3.21 12.64
N PRO A 166 2.35 -2.02 12.33
CA PRO A 166 3.42 -1.40 13.13
C PRO A 166 2.93 -1.00 14.53
N PRO A 167 3.82 -0.77 15.51
CA PRO A 167 3.42 -0.22 16.81
C PRO A 167 2.83 1.19 16.64
N ALA A 168 1.94 1.57 17.55
CA ALA A 168 1.38 2.92 17.63
C ALA A 168 1.75 3.55 18.98
N ASP A 169 2.16 4.82 18.97
CA ASP A 169 2.30 5.62 20.17
C ASP A 169 0.94 6.23 20.52
N GLN A 170 0.24 5.55 21.42
CA GLN A 170 -1.08 5.97 21.90
C GLN A 170 -1.09 7.36 22.53
N LYS A 171 0.02 7.78 23.18
CA LYS A 171 0.08 9.09 23.84
C LYS A 171 0.15 10.20 22.80
N ALA A 172 1.07 10.08 21.83
CA ALA A 172 1.18 11.02 20.73
C ALA A 172 -0.11 11.04 19.89
N TRP A 173 -0.71 9.88 19.63
CA TRP A 173 -1.97 9.77 18.90
C TRP A 173 -3.13 10.47 19.62
N ALA A 174 -3.22 10.35 20.95
CA ALA A 174 -4.24 11.05 21.74
C ALA A 174 -4.08 12.57 21.69
N VAL A 175 -2.84 13.07 21.78
CA VAL A 175 -2.54 14.51 21.64
C VAL A 175 -2.97 14.99 20.26
N HIS A 176 -2.54 14.30 19.21
CA HIS A 176 -2.90 14.64 17.84
C HIS A 176 -4.41 14.62 17.60
N CYS A 177 -5.11 13.60 18.13
CA CYS A 177 -6.57 13.51 18.01
C CYS A 177 -7.28 14.74 18.59
N LYS A 178 -6.81 15.20 19.75
CA LYS A 178 -7.33 16.38 20.43
C LYS A 178 -7.08 17.66 19.61
N GLU A 179 -5.88 17.83 19.07
CA GLU A 179 -5.50 19.00 18.28
C GLU A 179 -6.34 19.17 17.01
N VAL A 180 -6.62 18.07 16.32
CA VAL A 180 -7.38 18.07 15.05
C VAL A 180 -8.88 17.84 15.23
N GLY A 181 -9.36 17.70 16.48
CA GLY A 181 -10.76 17.50 16.82
C GLY A 181 -11.36 16.18 16.29
N GLN A 182 -10.56 15.12 16.18
CA GLN A 182 -11.04 13.79 15.79
C GLN A 182 -11.36 12.92 17.01
N PRO A 183 -12.33 12.01 16.92
CA PRO A 183 -12.57 11.02 17.97
C PRO A 183 -11.35 10.11 18.19
N LEU A 184 -10.98 9.91 19.45
CA LEU A 184 -9.89 9.01 19.80
C LEU A 184 -10.32 7.55 19.62
N ARG A 185 -9.49 6.79 18.92
CA ARG A 185 -9.46 5.32 18.98
C ARG A 185 -8.23 4.92 19.76
N TYR A 186 -8.41 4.09 20.78
CA TYR A 186 -7.33 3.64 21.64
C TYR A 186 -6.57 2.48 21.00
N ARG A 187 -5.25 2.49 21.07
CA ARG A 187 -4.34 1.59 20.36
C ARG A 187 -3.23 1.15 21.31
N SER A 188 -3.41 0.04 22.02
CA SER A 188 -2.32 -0.49 22.86
C SER A 188 -1.29 -1.23 22.03
N LEU A 189 -0.04 -1.19 22.50
CA LEU A 189 1.04 -2.03 22.01
C LEU A 189 0.69 -3.52 22.18
N ASP A 190 0.18 -3.92 23.35
CA ASP A 190 -0.17 -5.33 23.63
C ASP A 190 -1.26 -5.86 22.70
N CYS A 191 -2.29 -5.07 22.39
CA CYS A 191 -3.31 -5.48 21.44
C CYS A 191 -2.69 -5.59 20.05
N THR A 192 -1.97 -4.57 19.59
CA THR A 192 -1.35 -4.55 18.26
C THR A 192 -0.35 -5.70 18.08
N ALA A 193 0.40 -6.06 19.11
CA ALA A 193 1.30 -7.21 19.12
C ALA A 193 0.56 -8.51 18.79
N LYS A 194 -0.64 -8.74 19.36
CA LYS A 194 -1.44 -9.94 19.05
C LYS A 194 -1.83 -10.03 17.58
N TYR A 195 -2.15 -8.90 16.94
CA TYR A 195 -2.48 -8.86 15.51
C TYR A 195 -1.21 -9.04 14.65
N ALA A 196 -0.08 -8.51 15.09
CA ALA A 196 1.22 -8.74 14.45
C ALA A 196 1.63 -10.21 14.50
N GLU A 197 1.51 -10.88 15.65
CA GLU A 197 1.77 -12.32 15.77
C GLU A 197 0.81 -13.12 14.88
N ALA A 198 -0.50 -12.85 14.93
CA ALA A 198 -1.46 -13.53 14.08
C ALA A 198 -1.18 -13.37 12.58
N CYS A 199 -0.73 -12.18 12.14
CA CYS A 199 -0.30 -11.93 10.76
C CYS A 199 0.95 -12.77 10.39
N LYS A 200 1.92 -12.90 11.30
CA LYS A 200 3.10 -13.74 11.11
C LYS A 200 2.77 -15.23 11.04
N GLU A 201 1.94 -15.71 11.96
CA GLU A 201 1.47 -17.10 11.97
C GLU A 201 0.76 -17.45 10.67
N LEU A 202 -0.13 -16.56 10.21
CA LEU A 202 -0.85 -16.74 8.95
C LEU A 202 0.11 -16.79 7.75
N GLY A 203 1.09 -15.88 7.70
CA GLY A 203 2.09 -15.88 6.65
C GLY A 203 2.94 -17.16 6.64
N SER A 204 3.34 -17.65 7.82
CA SER A 204 4.06 -18.92 7.96
C SER A 204 3.24 -20.12 7.48
N LEU A 205 1.99 -20.24 7.93
CA LEU A 205 1.07 -21.33 7.59
C LEU A 205 0.80 -21.41 6.09
N ARG A 206 0.75 -20.26 5.41
CA ARG A 206 0.43 -20.15 3.98
C ARG A 206 1.67 -19.96 3.08
N HIS A 207 2.87 -20.07 3.64
CA HIS A 207 4.14 -19.86 2.92
C HIS A 207 4.25 -18.49 2.22
N HIS A 208 3.61 -17.46 2.78
CA HIS A 208 3.78 -16.09 2.35
C HIS A 208 5.01 -15.46 3.03
N ALA A 209 5.65 -14.54 2.33
CA ALA A 209 6.67 -13.70 2.96
C ALA A 209 6.02 -12.79 4.02
N VAL A 210 6.73 -12.51 5.12
CA VAL A 210 6.24 -11.59 6.16
C VAL A 210 7.31 -10.58 6.54
N VAL A 211 6.96 -9.30 6.45
CA VAL A 211 7.73 -8.19 6.98
C VAL A 211 7.21 -7.88 8.38
N ASP A 212 7.97 -8.26 9.41
CA ASP A 212 7.68 -7.96 10.81
C ASP A 212 8.04 -6.50 11.16
N ALA A 213 7.25 -5.57 10.62
CA ALA A 213 7.36 -4.15 10.92
C ALA A 213 7.13 -3.86 12.42
N PHE A 214 6.30 -4.66 13.11
CA PHE A 214 6.00 -4.45 14.52
C PHE A 214 7.26 -4.56 15.38
N SER A 215 7.90 -5.72 15.34
CA SER A 215 9.10 -5.99 16.11
C SER A 215 10.29 -5.16 15.63
N ALA A 216 10.40 -4.94 14.31
CA ALA A 216 11.51 -4.17 13.75
C ALA A 216 11.48 -2.70 14.17
N PHE A 217 10.30 -2.09 14.28
CA PHE A 217 10.16 -0.71 14.76
C PHE A 217 10.52 -0.62 16.24
N LEU A 218 9.99 -1.51 17.08
CA LEU A 218 10.25 -1.51 18.54
C LEU A 218 11.72 -1.76 18.91
N LYS A 219 12.54 -2.29 18.00
CA LYS A 219 14.00 -2.44 18.21
C LYS A 219 14.76 -1.11 18.10
N GLU A 220 14.15 -0.08 17.51
CA GLU A 220 14.77 1.25 17.41
C GLU A 220 14.67 1.99 18.76
N GLN A 221 15.77 2.61 19.20
CA GLN A 221 15.86 3.25 20.53
C GLN A 221 14.80 4.35 20.75
N LYS A 222 14.33 4.98 19.67
CA LYS A 222 13.29 6.01 19.65
C LYS A 222 12.27 5.68 18.57
N TRP A 223 11.69 4.49 18.65
CA TRP A 223 10.73 4.00 17.65
C TRP A 223 9.54 4.94 17.46
N GLU A 224 9.17 5.71 18.48
CA GLU A 224 8.10 6.72 18.41
C GLU A 224 8.40 7.79 17.35
N ASN A 225 9.68 8.12 17.12
CA ASN A 225 10.10 9.06 16.07
C ASN A 225 9.94 8.50 14.65
N LEU A 226 9.69 7.19 14.52
CA LEU A 226 9.29 6.59 13.25
C LEU A 226 7.85 6.96 12.89
N LEU A 227 7.12 7.63 13.79
CA LEU A 227 5.75 8.09 13.62
C LEU A 227 5.69 9.63 13.65
N VAL A 228 4.79 10.24 12.88
CA VAL A 228 4.57 11.70 12.87
C VAL A 228 3.65 12.11 14.01
N ASP A 229 2.55 11.38 14.15
CA ASP A 229 1.44 11.71 15.05
C ASP A 229 1.13 10.58 16.04
N GLY A 230 2.08 9.64 16.18
CA GLY A 230 1.89 8.42 16.95
C GLY A 230 1.20 7.28 16.20
N LEU A 231 0.88 7.44 14.91
CA LEU A 231 0.31 6.37 14.10
C LEU A 231 0.87 6.29 12.67
N HIS A 232 0.97 7.42 11.97
CA HIS A 232 1.45 7.46 10.59
C HIS A 232 2.96 7.58 10.53
N PHE A 233 3.59 6.94 9.55
CA PHE A 233 5.04 6.94 9.44
C PHE A 233 5.61 8.33 9.16
N SER A 234 6.66 8.68 9.91
CA SER A 234 7.56 9.77 9.56
C SER A 234 8.46 9.36 8.40
N ARG A 235 9.27 10.29 7.89
CA ARG A 235 10.30 9.97 6.89
C ARG A 235 11.26 8.88 7.37
N ALA A 236 11.61 8.87 8.66
CA ALA A 236 12.45 7.83 9.25
C ALA A 236 11.71 6.48 9.30
N GLY A 237 10.42 6.47 9.65
CA GLY A 237 9.58 5.26 9.62
C GLY A 237 9.40 4.69 8.22
N VAL A 238 9.19 5.56 7.22
CA VAL A 238 9.17 5.17 5.81
C VAL A 238 10.50 4.53 5.41
N GLY A 239 11.63 5.18 5.73
CA GLY A 239 12.97 4.64 5.48
C GLY A 239 13.12 3.24 6.06
N LYS A 240 12.78 3.05 7.33
CA LYS A 240 12.84 1.76 8.01
C LYS A 240 11.95 0.71 7.36
N LEU A 241 10.71 1.05 7.02
CA LEU A 241 9.82 0.11 6.34
C LEU A 241 10.38 -0.30 4.97
N THR A 242 10.91 0.65 4.20
CA THR A 242 11.44 0.38 2.87
C THR A 242 12.70 -0.48 2.91
N GLU A 243 13.59 -0.26 3.88
CA GLU A 243 14.75 -1.12 4.16
C GLU A 243 14.34 -2.58 4.37
N LEU A 244 13.25 -2.81 5.10
CA LEU A 244 12.73 -4.15 5.37
C LEU A 244 11.99 -4.74 4.16
N LEU A 245 11.23 -3.92 3.42
CA LEU A 245 10.30 -4.37 2.39
C LEU A 245 10.98 -4.64 1.04
N ILE A 246 11.94 -3.81 0.61
CA ILE A 246 12.56 -3.92 -0.72
C ILE A 246 13.15 -5.31 -0.98
N PRO A 247 13.92 -5.93 -0.07
CA PRO A 247 14.48 -7.27 -0.30
C PRO A 247 13.39 -8.35 -0.55
N HIS A 248 12.24 -8.21 0.12
CA HIS A 248 11.10 -9.12 -0.07
C HIS A 248 10.45 -8.90 -1.44
N LEU A 249 10.31 -7.65 -1.86
CA LEU A 249 9.79 -7.30 -3.19
C LEU A 249 10.71 -7.78 -4.30
N GLU A 250 12.03 -7.60 -4.17
CA GLU A 250 13.01 -8.07 -5.16
C GLU A 250 12.97 -9.60 -5.30
N LYS A 251 12.87 -10.31 -4.17
CA LYS A 251 12.73 -11.77 -4.17
C LYS A 251 11.42 -12.22 -4.82
N ALA A 252 10.29 -11.59 -4.49
CA ALA A 252 8.97 -11.93 -5.04
C ALA A 252 8.87 -11.62 -6.54
N ALA A 253 9.39 -10.46 -6.97
CA ALA A 253 9.37 -10.02 -8.35
C ALA A 253 10.30 -10.85 -9.25
N GLY A 254 11.42 -11.32 -8.68
CA GLY A 254 12.50 -11.98 -9.41
C GLY A 254 13.22 -11.00 -10.34
N GLN A 255 13.92 -11.56 -11.33
CA GLN A 255 14.56 -10.75 -12.36
C GLN A 255 13.48 -10.08 -13.23
N LEU A 256 13.55 -8.75 -13.32
CA LEU A 256 12.69 -7.92 -14.15
C LEU A 256 13.53 -7.23 -15.21
N PRO A 257 13.13 -7.28 -16.50
CA PRO A 257 13.82 -6.54 -17.55
C PRO A 257 13.63 -5.04 -17.36
N SER A 258 14.59 -4.26 -17.83
CA SER A 258 14.42 -2.82 -17.95
C SER A 258 13.47 -2.50 -19.10
N LEU A 259 12.52 -1.60 -18.85
CA LEU A 259 11.57 -1.10 -19.83
C LEU A 259 12.28 -0.18 -20.80
N PHE A 260 12.27 -0.62 -22.07
CA PHE A 260 12.92 0.00 -23.22
C PHE A 260 14.44 0.20 -23.04
N PRO A 261 15.20 0.34 -24.14
CA PRO A 261 16.62 0.69 -24.07
C PRO A 261 16.86 2.05 -23.40
N ASN A 262 18.10 2.31 -22.94
CA ASN A 262 18.48 3.68 -22.59
C ASN A 262 18.40 4.55 -23.84
N TRP A 263 18.04 5.83 -23.71
CA TRP A 263 17.97 6.73 -24.87
C TRP A 263 19.31 6.84 -25.62
N ARG A 264 20.44 6.58 -24.94
CA ARG A 264 21.77 6.54 -25.55
C ARG A 264 21.99 5.34 -26.48
N ASP A 265 21.21 4.28 -26.31
CA ASP A 265 21.29 3.05 -27.11
C ASP A 265 20.26 3.05 -28.25
N VAL A 266 19.45 4.11 -28.35
CA VAL A 266 18.48 4.30 -29.44
C VAL A 266 19.18 4.96 -30.62
N ASP A 267 19.09 4.35 -31.81
CA ASP A 267 19.60 4.96 -33.05
C ASP A 267 18.79 6.24 -33.34
N PRO A 268 19.43 7.43 -33.31
CA PRO A 268 18.71 8.69 -33.53
C PRO A 268 18.16 8.83 -34.95
N ASN A 269 18.69 8.08 -35.92
CA ASN A 269 18.21 8.11 -37.30
C ASN A 269 17.10 7.09 -37.58
N ARG A 270 16.96 6.06 -36.72
CA ARG A 270 15.98 4.96 -36.86
C ARG A 270 15.45 4.50 -35.49
N PRO A 271 14.88 5.40 -34.67
CA PRO A 271 14.47 5.08 -33.31
C PRO A 271 13.41 3.98 -33.24
N GLU A 272 12.56 3.86 -34.27
CA GLU A 272 11.55 2.82 -34.38
C GLU A 272 12.14 1.41 -34.43
N LEU A 273 13.34 1.23 -34.98
CA LEU A 273 14.01 -0.08 -35.02
C LEU A 273 14.52 -0.47 -33.64
N SER A 274 15.23 0.45 -32.96
CA SER A 274 15.73 0.22 -31.59
C SER A 274 14.59 -0.05 -30.59
N LEU A 275 13.46 0.67 -30.73
CA LEU A 275 12.34 0.54 -29.80
C LEU A 275 11.44 -0.67 -30.10
N ARG A 276 11.22 -1.03 -31.37
CA ARG A 276 10.44 -2.24 -31.72
C ARG A 276 11.21 -3.53 -31.51
N ALA A 277 12.54 -3.49 -31.55
CA ALA A 277 13.37 -4.64 -31.24
C ALA A 277 13.39 -4.99 -29.75
N TRP A 278 12.96 -4.06 -28.87
CA TRP A 278 12.90 -4.33 -27.44
C TRP A 278 11.81 -5.36 -27.11
N ALA A 279 12.19 -6.40 -26.38
CA ALA A 279 11.29 -7.39 -25.81
C ALA A 279 11.54 -7.55 -24.30
N PRO A 280 10.52 -7.90 -23.49
CA PRO A 280 10.72 -8.18 -22.07
C PRO A 280 11.58 -9.44 -21.87
N GLY A 281 12.88 -9.29 -21.58
CA GLY A 281 13.78 -10.42 -21.25
C GLY A 281 15.20 -10.35 -21.79
N ASP A 282 15.52 -9.36 -22.63
CA ASP A 282 16.90 -9.07 -23.09
C ASP A 282 17.73 -8.29 -22.05
#